data_AF-A0A538RZ37-F1
#
_entry.id   AF-A0A538RZ37-F1
#
_cell.length_a   1.000
_cell.length_b   1.000
_cell.length_c   1.000
_cell.angle_alpha   90.00
_cell.angle_beta   90.00
_cell.angle_gamma   90.00
#
_symmetry.space_group_name_H-M   'P 1'
#
loop_
_entity.id
_entity.type
_entity.pdbx_description
1 polymer ?
#
loop_
_entity_poly.entity_id
_entity_poly.type
_entity_poly.pdbx_seq_one_letter_code
_entity_poly.pdbx_strand_id
1 'polypeptide(L)' 'MSDPAPTYRPRCMYLCCKSMVVYGENFQSDPDYQAGMTDFWCMQTSRGQGPDGDSVSLELCSDPERACFKEY' A
#
# COMPACT_ATOMS: atom_id res chain seq x y z
N MET A 1 -22.42 -0.07 -19.75
CA MET A 1 -21.75 -0.58 -18.53
C MET A 1 -21.06 0.63 -17.93
N SER A 2 -21.66 1.27 -16.93
CA SER A 2 -21.03 2.42 -16.28
C SER A 2 -19.90 1.90 -15.40
N ASP A 3 -18.67 2.23 -15.75
CA ASP A 3 -17.49 1.98 -14.92
C ASP A 3 -17.78 2.57 -13.53
N PRO A 4 -17.73 1.78 -12.43
CA PRO A 4 -17.92 2.34 -11.11
C PRO A 4 -16.86 3.42 -10.91
N ALA A 5 -17.30 4.64 -10.57
CA ALA A 5 -16.39 5.76 -10.34
C ALA A 5 -15.22 5.28 -9.46
N PRO A 6 -13.96 5.59 -9.83
CA PRO A 6 -12.79 5.08 -9.11
C PRO A 6 -12.98 5.44 -7.65
N THR A 7 -13.20 4.42 -6.81
CA THR A 7 -13.45 4.64 -5.40
C THR A 7 -12.16 5.25 -4.87
N TYR A 8 -12.22 6.49 -4.37
CA TYR A 8 -11.05 7.17 -3.84
C TYR A 8 -10.51 6.32 -2.68
N ARG A 9 -9.41 5.62 -2.93
CA ARG A 9 -8.70 4.77 -1.97
C ARG A 9 -7.32 5.37 -1.78
N PRO A 10 -7.19 6.40 -0.93
CA PRO A 10 -5.89 7.01 -0.67
C PRO A 10 -4.96 5.95 -0.09
N ARG A 11 -3.74 5.87 -0.61
CA ARG A 11 -2.72 4.98 -0.06
C ARG A 11 -2.00 5.70 1.07
N CYS A 12 -1.57 4.96 2.09
CA CYS A 12 -0.67 5.55 3.08
C CYS A 12 0.65 5.96 2.42
N MET A 13 1.09 7.19 2.66
CA MET A 13 2.37 7.77 2.24
C MET A 13 3.58 6.99 2.78
N TYR A 14 3.39 6.29 3.89
CA TYR A 14 4.41 5.46 4.50
C TYR A 14 4.38 4.01 4.01
N LEU A 15 3.37 3.59 3.25
CA LEU A 15 3.33 2.25 2.67
C LEU A 15 4.26 2.19 1.46
N CYS A 16 5.13 1.20 1.44
CA CYS A 16 6.00 0.92 0.31
C CYS A 16 6.04 -0.58 0.05
N CYS A 17 6.42 -0.94 -1.17
CA CYS A 17 6.70 -2.32 -1.55
C CYS A 17 7.76 -2.35 -2.65
N LYS A 18 8.34 -3.53 -2.91
CA LYS A 18 9.42 -3.69 -3.89
C LYS A 18 8.97 -3.22 -5.28
N SER A 19 7.77 -3.58 -5.68
CA SER A 19 7.17 -3.21 -6.96
C SER A 19 7.00 -1.68 -7.09
N MET A 20 6.66 -0.98 -6.01
CA MET A 20 6.59 0.49 -6.01
C MET A 20 7.95 1.16 -6.14
N VAL A 21 9.01 0.56 -5.58
CA VAL A 21 10.37 1.08 -5.74
C VAL A 21 10.87 0.87 -7.17
N VAL A 22 10.54 -0.27 -7.79
CA VAL A 22 11.03 -0.62 -9.14
C VAL A 22 10.21 0.05 -10.24
N TYR A 23 8.87 0.05 -10.11
CA TYR A 23 7.94 0.47 -11.16
C TYR A 23 7.23 1.80 -10.82
N GLY A 24 7.46 2.39 -9.65
CA GLY A 24 6.82 3.63 -9.24
C GLY A 24 5.30 3.51 -9.16
N GLU A 25 4.59 4.42 -9.82
CA GLU A 25 3.12 4.40 -9.92
C GLU A 25 2.60 3.21 -10.74
N ASN A 26 3.44 2.62 -11.60
CA ASN A 26 3.06 1.47 -12.42
C ASN A 26 3.30 0.12 -11.72
N PHE A 27 3.46 0.11 -10.39
CA PHE A 27 3.67 -1.11 -9.60
C PHE A 27 2.57 -2.17 -9.78
N GLN A 28 1.36 -1.76 -10.13
CA GLN A 28 0.26 -2.70 -10.39
C GLN A 28 0.52 -3.58 -11.62
N SER A 29 1.40 -3.16 -12.54
CA SER A 29 1.78 -3.93 -13.71
C SER A 29 2.87 -4.98 -13.41
N ASP A 30 3.41 -5.00 -12.19
CA ASP A 30 4.46 -5.94 -11.79
C ASP A 30 3.90 -7.36 -11.64
N PRO A 31 4.53 -8.39 -12.24
CA PRO A 31 4.08 -9.78 -12.09
C PRO A 31 4.07 -10.27 -10.64
N ASP A 32 5.03 -9.83 -9.81
CA ASP A 32 5.06 -10.21 -8.39
C ASP A 32 3.86 -9.62 -7.63
N TYR A 33 3.47 -8.39 -7.98
CA TYR A 33 2.26 -7.76 -7.43
C TYR A 33 1.00 -8.52 -7.84
N GLN A 34 0.86 -8.86 -9.11
CA GLN A 34 -0.27 -9.63 -9.63
C GLN A 34 -0.34 -11.05 -9.05
N ALA A 35 0.82 -11.65 -8.76
CA ALA A 35 0.92 -12.96 -8.10
C ALA A 35 0.69 -12.89 -6.58
N GLY A 36 0.48 -11.70 -6.00
CA GLY A 36 0.33 -11.52 -4.55
C GLY A 36 1.60 -11.83 -3.75
N MET A 37 2.76 -11.83 -4.41
CA MET A 37 4.07 -12.10 -3.80
C MET A 37 4.82 -10.83 -3.40
N THR A 38 4.16 -9.68 -3.48
CA THR A 38 4.72 -8.40 -3.05
C THR A 38 4.66 -8.24 -1.54
N ASP A 39 5.83 -8.19 -0.91
CA ASP A 39 5.96 -7.77 0.48
C ASP A 39 5.79 -6.26 0.62
N PHE A 40 4.88 -5.86 1.49
CA PHE A 40 4.67 -4.48 1.89
C PHE A 40 5.43 -4.18 3.18
N TRP A 41 5.94 -2.96 3.31
CA TRP A 41 6.53 -2.47 4.54
C TRP A 41 6.16 -1.01 4.79
N CYS A 42 6.18 -0.62 6.07
CA CYS A 42 6.06 0.77 6.47
C CYS A 42 7.44 1.42 6.41
N MET A 43 7.57 2.56 5.74
CA MET A 43 8.82 3.32 5.67
C MET A 43 9.27 3.87 7.04
N GLN A 44 8.34 4.11 7.97
CA GLN A 44 8.69 4.61 9.31
C GLN A 44 9.40 3.55 10.15
N THR A 45 8.93 2.30 10.10
CA THR A 45 9.50 1.20 10.90
C THR A 45 10.48 0.34 10.12
N SER A 46 10.49 0.47 8.78
CA SER A 46 11.19 -0.40 7.84
C SER A 46 10.87 -1.89 8.05
N ARG A 47 9.62 -2.19 8.39
CA ARG A 47 9.11 -3.53 8.70
C ARG A 47 7.75 -3.75 8.05
N GLY A 48 7.35 -5.03 7.96
CA GLY A 48 5.98 -5.43 7.58
C GLY A 48 4.91 -5.08 8.63
N GLN A 49 5.30 -4.47 9.75
CA GLN A 49 4.39 -3.92 10.75
C GLN A 49 4.54 -2.40 10.83
N GLY A 50 3.42 -1.69 10.95
CA GLY A 50 3.40 -0.25 11.17
C GLY A 50 3.83 0.13 12.60
N PRO A 51 3.96 1.44 12.89
CA PRO A 51 4.21 1.93 14.24
C PRO A 51 3.07 1.63 15.23
N ASP A 52 1.89 1.28 14.72
CA ASP A 52 0.74 0.76 15.47
C ASP A 52 0.90 -0.71 15.89
N GLY A 53 1.92 -1.41 15.39
CA GLY A 53 2.19 -2.83 15.66
C GLY A 53 1.41 -3.79 14.76
N ASP A 54 0.53 -3.28 13.90
CA ASP A 54 -0.28 -4.06 12.98
C ASP A 54 0.41 -4.27 11.63
N SER A 55 0.02 -5.34 10.94
CA SER A 55 0.53 -5.65 9.61
C SER A 55 0.18 -4.53 8.62
N VAL A 56 1.06 -4.31 7.64
CA VAL A 56 0.82 -3.33 6.57
C VAL A 56 0.46 -4.02 5.27
N SER A 57 -0.54 -3.48 4.59
CA SER A 57 -0.97 -3.92 3.26
C SER A 57 -1.67 -2.76 2.57
N LEU A 58 -1.91 -2.84 1.26
CA LEU A 58 -2.66 -1.80 0.55
C LEU A 58 -4.04 -1.56 1.15
N GLU A 59 -4.75 -2.61 1.52
CA GLU A 59 -6.11 -2.50 2.07
C GLU A 59 -6.08 -1.93 3.48
N LEU A 60 -5.23 -2.50 4.35
CA LEU A 60 -5.15 -2.08 5.74
C LEU A 60 -4.58 -0.66 5.86
N CYS A 61 -3.62 -0.28 5.03
CA CYS A 61 -3.03 1.06 5.04
C CYS A 61 -3.78 2.05 4.15
N SER A 62 -4.96 1.72 3.64
CA SER A 62 -5.91 2.69 3.10
C SER A 62 -6.97 3.11 4.13
N ASP A 63 -6.87 2.60 5.35
CA ASP A 63 -7.79 2.92 6.45
C ASP A 63 -7.37 4.22 7.17
N PRO A 64 -8.18 5.29 7.10
CA PRO A 64 -7.89 6.54 7.80
C PRO A 64 -8.00 6.44 9.32
N GLU A 65 -8.63 5.40 9.87
CA GLU A 65 -8.71 5.17 11.31
C GLU A 65 -7.40 4.59 11.89
N ARG A 66 -6.48 4.09 11.04
CA ARG A 66 -5.17 3.64 11.51
C ARG A 66 -4.30 4.80 11.92
N ALA A 67 -3.69 4.68 13.10
CA ALA A 67 -2.73 5.66 13.60
C ALA A 67 -1.51 5.86 12.66
N CYS A 68 -1.13 4.82 11.90
CA CYS A 68 -0.04 4.90 10.94
C CYS A 68 -0.43 5.44 9.56
N PHE A 69 -1.72 5.71 9.31
CA PHE A 69 -2.21 6.20 8.04
C PHE A 69 -1.84 7.67 7.83
N LYS A 70 -1.37 7.99 6.63
CA LYS A 70 -1.17 9.35 6.16
C LYS A 70 -1.43 9.38 4.67
N GLU A 71 -2.31 10.25 4.20
CA GLU A 71 -2.62 10.36 2.77
C GLU A 71 -1.37 10.68 1.92
N TYR A 72 -1.21 9.95 0.80
CA TYR A 72 -0.16 10.16 -0.21
C TYR A 72 -0.62 11.12 -1.30
#